data_AF-B4IFV3-F1
#
_entry.id   AF-B4IFV3-F1
#
_cell.length_a   1.000
_cell.length_b   1.000
_cell.length_c   1.000
_cell.angle_alpha   90.00
_cell.angle_beta   90.00
_cell.angle_gamma   90.00
#
_symmetry.space_group_name_H-M   'P 1'
#
loop_
_entity.id
_entity.type
_entity.pdbx_description
1 polymer ?
#
loop_
_entity_poly.entity_id
_entity_poly.type
_entity_poly.pdbx_seq_one_letter_code
_entity_poly.pdbx_strand_id
1 'polypeptide(L)'
;MNPLDKIHALDEIEKEIILCMQSAGQALQELGKEKSSQKNAETQSQQFLKSLSSVESKLSEQINYLTQVSTGQPHEGSGYASAKVLQMAWHRIQHARSRVRDLRKPSQALTCCPSAVEASAEHAAAQQQQQQQQQQQQQQQQMQQRHNSSNNNPEEEMPAAEIIPWAETPQCQPTNLALFLRVRVLNFLE
;
A
#
# COMPACT_ATOMS: atom_id res chain seq x y z
N MET A 1 22.43 10.92 2.77
CA MET A 1 23.39 11.68 3.59
C MET A 1 23.35 11.07 4.99
N ASN A 2 24.50 10.71 5.56
CA ASN A 2 24.55 10.00 6.84
C ASN A 2 24.20 10.97 7.98
N PRO A 3 23.43 10.58 9.02
CA PRO A 3 23.24 11.40 10.21
C PRO A 3 24.55 11.92 10.83
N LEU A 4 25.63 11.13 10.75
CA LEU A 4 26.96 11.56 11.21
C LEU A 4 27.50 12.76 10.43
N ASP A 5 27.32 12.76 9.10
CA ASP A 5 27.75 13.88 8.24
C ASP A 5 27.01 15.17 8.60
N LYS A 6 25.76 15.06 9.07
CA LYS A 6 24.95 16.21 9.51
C LYS A 6 25.46 16.80 10.82
N ILE A 7 25.85 15.94 11.76
CA ILE A 7 26.47 16.38 13.02
C ILE A 7 27.79 17.10 12.71
N HIS A 8 28.65 16.51 11.88
CA HIS A 8 29.89 17.16 11.47
C HIS A 8 29.67 18.49 10.74
N ALA A 9 28.64 18.59 9.90
CA ALA A 9 28.30 19.86 9.27
C ALA A 9 27.91 20.94 10.29
N LEU A 10 27.23 20.57 11.39
CA LEU A 10 26.92 21.50 12.48
C LEU A 10 28.17 21.90 13.27
N ASP A 11 29.11 20.97 13.53
CA ASP A 11 30.39 21.29 14.16
C ASP A 11 31.21 22.30 13.33
N GLU A 12 31.21 22.15 11.99
CA GLU A 12 31.88 23.10 11.10
C GLU A 12 31.19 24.48 11.10
N ILE A 13 29.86 24.52 11.18
CA ILE A 13 29.12 25.78 11.35
C ILE A 13 29.48 26.44 12.69
N GLU A 14 29.61 25.67 13.78
CA GLU A 14 30.04 26.20 15.08
C GLU A 14 31.43 26.84 15.00
N LYS A 15 32.38 26.19 14.33
CA LYS A 15 33.73 26.75 14.10
C LYS A 15 33.66 28.05 13.30
N GLU A 16 32.81 28.13 12.27
CA GLU A 16 32.61 29.37 11.50
C GLU A 16 31.97 30.49 12.33
N ILE A 17 31.07 30.17 13.26
CA ILE A 17 30.51 31.15 14.20
C ILE A 17 31.60 31.71 15.11
N ILE A 18 32.49 30.86 15.63
CA ILE A 18 33.64 31.32 16.45
C ILE A 18 34.51 32.28 15.64
N LEU A 19 34.82 31.94 14.39
CA LEU A 19 35.64 32.80 13.51
C LEU A 19 34.94 34.13 13.19
N CYS A 20 33.63 34.09 12.95
CA CYS A 20 32.79 35.26 12.76
C CYS A 20 32.90 36.21 13.96
N MET A 21 32.70 35.69 15.18
CA MET A 21 32.82 36.46 16.41
C MET A 21 34.23 37.02 16.64
N GLN A 22 35.27 36.26 16.30
CA GLN A 22 36.65 36.73 16.39
C GLN A 22 36.91 37.93 15.46
N SER A 23 36.44 37.88 14.21
CA SER A 23 36.60 39.01 13.28
C SER A 23 35.86 40.26 13.76
N ALA A 24 34.65 40.12 14.32
CA ALA A 24 33.94 41.23 14.95
C ALA A 24 34.71 41.80 16.16
N GLY A 25 35.23 40.92 17.03
CA GLY A 25 36.05 41.31 18.17
C GLY A 25 37.30 42.07 17.76
N GLN A 26 37.99 41.63 16.70
CA GLN A 26 39.17 42.32 16.16
C GLN A 26 38.82 43.68 15.55
N ALA A 27 37.68 43.80 14.86
CA ALA A 27 37.20 45.08 14.35
C ALA A 27 36.96 46.09 15.49
N LEU A 28 36.24 45.66 16.53
CA LEU A 28 35.98 46.50 17.72
C LEU A 28 37.27 46.85 18.46
N GLN A 29 38.18 45.90 18.61
CA GLN A 29 39.47 46.14 19.27
C GLN A 29 40.33 47.14 18.48
N GLU A 30 40.29 47.11 17.15
CA GLU A 30 40.99 48.10 16.31
C GLU A 30 40.39 49.50 16.47
N LEU A 31 39.06 49.61 16.51
CA LEU A 31 38.37 50.88 16.72
C LEU A 31 38.61 51.48 18.12
N GLY A 32 38.92 50.64 19.12
CA GLY A 32 39.26 51.07 20.47
C GLY A 32 40.67 51.61 20.68
N LYS A 33 41.54 51.60 19.65
CA LYS A 33 42.93 52.09 19.74
C LYS A 33 43.00 53.62 19.65
N GLU A 34 43.95 54.23 20.37
CA GLU A 34 44.23 55.68 20.28
C GLU A 34 44.58 56.16 18.87
N LYS A 35 45.21 55.28 18.07
CA LYS A 35 45.43 55.46 16.62
C LYS A 35 44.86 54.26 15.88
N SER A 36 43.59 54.32 15.53
CA SER A 36 42.92 53.25 14.81
C SER A 36 43.29 53.23 13.32
N SER A 37 43.51 52.03 12.77
CA SER A 37 43.65 51.83 11.33
C SER A 37 42.28 51.54 10.72
N GLN A 38 41.73 52.52 10.02
CA GLN A 38 40.42 52.36 9.36
C GLN A 38 40.43 51.21 8.35
N LYS A 39 41.52 51.01 7.61
CA LYS A 39 41.66 49.90 6.67
C LYS A 39 41.58 48.54 7.37
N ASN A 40 42.17 48.41 8.55
CA ASN A 40 42.15 47.14 9.31
C ASN A 40 40.75 46.88 9.88
N ALA A 41 40.12 47.92 10.46
CA ALA A 41 38.75 47.81 10.97
C ALA A 41 37.79 47.39 9.86
N GLU A 42 37.89 48.02 8.69
CA GLU A 42 37.03 47.72 7.53
C GLU A 42 37.29 46.32 6.96
N THR A 43 38.54 45.87 6.95
CA THR A 43 38.88 44.49 6.55
C THR A 43 38.24 43.46 7.47
N GLN A 44 38.32 43.66 8.79
CA GLN A 44 37.73 42.77 9.78
C GLN A 44 36.20 42.79 9.73
N SER A 45 35.60 43.97 9.53
CA SER A 45 34.15 44.10 9.32
C SER A 45 33.67 43.38 8.05
N GLN A 46 34.42 43.46 6.94
CA GLN A 46 34.09 42.70 5.74
C GLN A 46 34.23 41.20 5.93
N GLN A 47 35.24 40.74 6.68
CA GLN A 47 35.41 39.33 7.00
C GLN A 47 34.28 38.80 7.89
N PHE A 48 33.85 39.59 8.87
CA PHE A 48 32.65 39.31 9.68
C PHE A 48 31.41 39.12 8.79
N LEU A 49 31.12 40.09 7.91
CA LEU A 49 29.94 40.02 7.04
C LEU A 49 29.96 38.78 6.14
N LYS A 50 31.11 38.45 5.53
CA LYS A 50 31.25 37.26 4.68
C LYS A 50 31.03 35.98 5.48
N SER A 51 31.62 35.88 6.67
CA SER A 51 31.46 34.71 7.54
C SER A 51 30.02 34.56 8.01
N LEU A 52 29.36 35.68 8.36
CA LEU A 52 27.96 35.70 8.78
C LEU A 52 27.04 35.19 7.65
N SER A 53 27.20 35.69 6.43
CA SER A 53 26.42 35.22 5.28
C SER A 53 26.63 33.73 5.00
N SER A 54 27.86 33.22 5.15
CA SER A 54 28.15 31.77 5.04
C SER A 54 27.39 30.96 6.09
N VAL A 55 27.46 31.37 7.36
CA VAL A 55 26.77 30.72 8.48
C VAL A 55 25.26 30.72 8.27
N GLU A 56 24.67 31.85 7.88
CA GLU A 56 23.23 31.97 7.61
C GLU A 56 22.77 31.03 6.48
N SER A 57 23.52 30.96 5.38
CA SER A 57 23.21 30.07 4.26
C SER A 57 23.25 28.60 4.70
N LYS A 58 24.31 28.19 5.40
CA LYS A 58 24.49 26.81 5.86
C LYS A 58 23.45 26.40 6.90
N LEU A 59 23.12 27.28 7.85
CA LEU A 59 22.05 27.02 8.80
C LEU A 59 20.70 26.89 8.12
N SER A 60 20.41 27.74 7.13
CA SER A 60 19.18 27.65 6.33
C SER A 60 19.07 26.31 5.60
N GLU A 61 20.16 25.80 5.03
CA GLU A 61 20.20 24.46 4.43
C GLU A 61 19.92 23.35 5.45
N GLN A 62 20.50 23.42 6.65
CA GLN A 62 20.23 22.44 7.70
C GLN A 62 18.79 22.50 8.19
N ILE A 63 18.22 23.71 8.34
CA ILE A 63 16.82 23.91 8.71
C ILE A 63 15.92 23.30 7.62
N ASN A 64 16.15 23.63 6.35
CA ASN A 64 15.37 23.09 5.23
C ASN A 64 15.45 21.56 5.18
N TYR A 65 16.64 20.98 5.40
CA TYR A 65 16.81 19.53 5.51
C TYR A 65 16.00 18.96 6.66
N LEU A 66 16.12 19.52 7.87
CA LEU A 66 15.37 19.08 9.05
C LEU A 66 13.86 19.18 8.80
N THR A 67 13.39 20.25 8.18
CA THR A 67 12.00 20.40 7.74
C THR A 67 11.62 19.26 6.78
N GLN A 68 12.41 18.97 5.75
CA GLN A 68 12.12 17.92 4.77
C GLN A 68 12.07 16.51 5.40
N VAL A 69 13.02 16.18 6.28
CA VAL A 69 13.04 14.86 6.92
C VAL A 69 12.01 14.73 8.03
N SER A 70 11.65 15.84 8.69
CA SER A 70 10.62 15.86 9.73
C SER A 70 9.21 15.90 9.16
N THR A 71 9.01 16.43 7.95
CA THR A 71 7.69 16.51 7.28
C THR A 71 7.40 15.34 6.33
N GLY A 72 8.34 14.40 6.17
CA GLY A 72 8.08 13.10 5.57
C GLY A 72 8.15 13.10 4.04
N GLN A 73 9.35 12.83 3.52
CA GLN A 73 9.42 12.02 2.31
C GLN A 73 9.09 10.56 2.67
N PRO A 74 8.31 9.83 1.85
CA PRO A 74 7.68 8.56 2.20
C PRO A 74 8.61 7.34 2.32
N HIS A 75 9.92 7.55 2.46
CA HIS A 75 10.90 6.48 2.50
C HIS A 75 11.89 6.72 3.66
N GLU A 76 11.69 5.89 4.69
CA GLU A 76 12.69 5.47 5.69
C GLU A 76 13.14 6.45 6.78
N GLY A 77 12.53 7.64 6.92
CA GLY A 77 12.99 8.64 7.91
C GLY A 77 12.04 9.01 9.06
N SER A 78 10.72 8.88 8.91
CA SER A 78 9.75 9.37 9.91
C SER A 78 8.67 8.32 10.18
N GLY A 79 7.92 8.47 11.28
CA GLY A 79 7.00 7.47 11.86
C GLY A 79 5.94 6.83 10.96
N TYR A 80 5.91 7.13 9.66
CA TYR A 80 5.19 6.37 8.65
C TYR A 80 5.55 4.87 8.65
N ALA A 81 6.83 4.51 8.80
CA ALA A 81 7.23 3.11 8.84
C ALA A 81 6.59 2.37 10.02
N SER A 82 6.66 2.95 11.22
CA SER A 82 6.02 2.38 12.42
C SER A 82 4.49 2.40 12.34
N ALA A 83 3.90 3.45 11.77
CA ALA A 83 2.46 3.55 11.52
C ALA A 83 1.97 2.48 10.52
N LYS A 84 2.75 2.20 9.47
CA LYS A 84 2.43 1.17 8.49
C LYS A 84 2.56 -0.23 9.07
N VAL A 85 3.62 -0.49 9.85
CA VAL A 85 3.78 -1.75 10.59
C VAL A 85 2.58 -1.96 11.53
N LEU A 86 2.17 -0.93 12.26
CA LEU A 86 0.98 -0.97 13.12
C LEU A 86 -0.30 -1.24 12.31
N GLN A 87 -0.50 -0.54 11.20
CA GLN A 87 -1.64 -0.76 10.30
C GLN A 87 -1.68 -2.22 9.79
N MET A 88 -0.53 -2.75 9.36
CA MET A 88 -0.43 -4.14 8.91
C MET A 88 -0.69 -5.13 10.05
N ALA A 89 -0.17 -4.88 11.25
CA ALA A 89 -0.45 -5.68 12.44
C ALA A 89 -1.96 -5.69 12.76
N TRP A 90 -2.62 -4.54 12.66
CA TRP A 90 -4.07 -4.43 12.84
C TRP A 90 -4.84 -5.29 11.83
N HIS A 91 -4.50 -5.22 10.54
CA HIS A 91 -5.12 -6.07 9.51
C HIS A 91 -4.90 -7.57 9.78
N ARG A 92 -3.69 -7.96 10.20
CA ARG A 92 -3.36 -9.34 10.56
C ARG A 92 -4.21 -9.83 11.75
N ILE A 93 -4.39 -8.99 12.76
CA ILE A 93 -5.21 -9.30 13.94
C ILE A 93 -6.69 -9.44 13.56
N GLN A 94 -7.22 -8.54 12.74
CA GLN A 94 -8.61 -8.63 12.27
C GLN A 94 -8.86 -9.91 11.48
N HIS A 95 -7.93 -10.27 10.59
CA HIS A 95 -8.01 -11.53 9.84
C HIS A 95 -7.98 -12.74 10.79
N ALA A 96 -7.05 -12.79 11.74
CA ALA A 96 -6.99 -13.86 12.74
C ALA A 96 -8.29 -13.95 13.57
N ARG A 97 -8.86 -12.82 13.99
CA ARG A 97 -10.15 -12.76 14.71
C ARG A 97 -11.30 -13.31 13.87
N SER A 98 -11.34 -13.01 12.57
CA SER A 98 -12.35 -13.57 11.66
C SER A 98 -12.22 -15.09 11.57
N ARG A 99 -11.00 -15.60 11.34
CA ARG A 99 -10.74 -17.05 11.25
C ARG A 99 -11.10 -17.79 12.54
N VAL A 100 -10.74 -17.24 13.70
CA VAL A 100 -11.11 -17.81 15.01
C VAL A 100 -12.64 -17.85 15.19
N ARG A 101 -13.36 -16.80 14.78
CA ARG A 101 -14.82 -16.76 14.83
C ARG A 101 -15.44 -17.84 13.94
N ASP A 102 -14.92 -18.01 12.73
CA ASP A 102 -15.41 -19.03 11.80
C ASP A 102 -15.14 -20.44 12.30
N LEU A 103 -14.02 -20.69 12.97
CA LEU A 103 -13.70 -21.99 13.59
C LEU A 103 -14.48 -22.26 14.88
N ARG A 104 -14.95 -21.23 15.59
CA ARG A 104 -15.83 -21.40 16.75
C ARG A 104 -17.23 -21.91 16.38
N LYS A 105 -17.73 -21.53 15.19
CA LYS A 105 -19.04 -21.97 14.68
C LYS A 105 -19.17 -23.50 14.56
N PRO A 106 -18.24 -24.24 13.91
CA PRO A 106 -18.32 -25.70 13.81
C PRO A 106 -18.12 -26.41 15.16
N SER A 107 -17.30 -25.87 16.08
CA SER A 107 -17.20 -26.44 17.44
C SER A 107 -18.51 -26.35 18.23
N GLN A 108 -19.26 -25.25 18.09
CA GLN A 108 -20.60 -25.13 18.70
C GLN A 108 -21.64 -26.01 17.99
N ALA A 109 -21.57 -26.15 16.66
CA ALA A 109 -22.46 -27.03 15.90
C ALA A 109 -22.28 -28.51 16.26
N LEU A 110 -21.04 -28.96 16.47
CA LEU A 110 -20.71 -30.31 16.94
C LEU A 110 -21.19 -30.58 18.38
N THR A 111 -21.44 -29.54 19.17
CA THR A 111 -21.99 -29.68 20.53
C THR A 111 -23.53 -29.77 20.53
N CYS A 112 -24.21 -29.46 19.42
CA CYS A 112 -25.67 -29.30 19.41
C CYS A 112 -26.47 -30.42 18.70
N CYS A 113 -25.89 -31.25 17.82
CA CYS A 113 -26.67 -32.30 17.14
C CYS A 113 -25.85 -33.58 16.84
N PRO A 114 -26.07 -34.69 17.57
CA PRO A 114 -25.55 -36.01 17.19
C PRO A 114 -26.32 -36.73 16.06
N SER A 115 -27.32 -36.12 15.40
CA SER A 115 -28.34 -36.84 14.60
C SER A 115 -28.33 -36.64 13.07
N ALA A 116 -27.26 -36.14 12.45
CA ALA A 116 -27.28 -35.79 11.02
C ALA A 116 -26.63 -36.81 10.06
N VAL A 117 -26.50 -38.09 10.44
CA VAL A 117 -25.78 -39.09 9.61
C VAL A 117 -26.71 -39.99 8.77
N GLU A 118 -28.02 -40.04 9.04
CA GLU A 118 -28.92 -41.01 8.39
C GLU A 118 -29.63 -40.51 7.11
N ALA A 119 -29.67 -39.21 6.82
CA ALA A 119 -30.48 -38.67 5.72
C ALA A 119 -29.84 -38.78 4.31
N SER A 120 -28.58 -39.20 4.19
CA SER A 120 -27.86 -39.24 2.91
C SER A 120 -27.96 -40.59 2.17
N ALA A 121 -28.47 -41.65 2.82
CA ALA A 121 -28.52 -42.99 2.24
C ALA A 121 -29.77 -43.24 1.37
N GLU A 122 -30.92 -42.65 1.69
CA GLU A 122 -32.17 -42.87 0.94
C GLU A 122 -32.20 -42.19 -0.43
N HIS A 123 -31.56 -41.02 -0.58
CA HIS A 123 -31.55 -40.28 -1.85
C HIS A 123 -30.72 -40.95 -2.95
N ALA A 124 -29.70 -41.74 -2.60
CA ALA A 124 -28.86 -42.43 -3.58
C ALA A 124 -29.56 -43.64 -4.22
N ALA A 125 -30.45 -44.33 -3.48
CA ALA A 125 -31.17 -45.51 -3.98
C ALA A 125 -32.32 -45.14 -4.95
N ALA A 126 -33.01 -44.02 -4.71
CA ALA A 126 -34.10 -43.57 -5.57
C ALA A 126 -33.64 -43.14 -6.98
N GLN A 127 -32.40 -42.67 -7.12
CA GLN A 127 -31.86 -42.21 -8.41
C GLN A 127 -31.55 -43.35 -9.38
N GLN A 128 -31.20 -44.55 -8.89
CA GLN A 128 -30.93 -45.72 -9.74
C GLN A 128 -32.20 -46.33 -10.35
N GLN A 129 -33.33 -46.33 -9.63
CA GLN A 129 -34.58 -46.88 -10.17
C GLN A 129 -35.15 -46.05 -11.32
N GLN A 130 -34.94 -44.73 -11.32
CA GLN A 130 -35.48 -43.86 -12.37
C GLN A 130 -34.72 -44.01 -13.70
N GLN A 131 -33.44 -44.39 -13.67
CA GLN A 131 -32.64 -44.61 -14.88
C GLN A 131 -32.98 -45.90 -15.63
N GLN A 132 -33.41 -46.97 -14.93
CA GLN A 132 -33.78 -48.23 -15.59
C GLN A 132 -35.12 -48.13 -16.36
N GLN A 133 -36.06 -47.30 -15.91
CA GLN A 133 -37.33 -47.13 -16.63
C GLN A 133 -37.18 -46.38 -17.96
N GLN A 134 -36.22 -45.46 -18.10
CA GLN A 134 -36.00 -44.75 -19.37
C GLN A 134 -35.38 -45.64 -20.46
N GLN A 135 -34.54 -46.62 -20.11
CA GLN A 135 -33.95 -47.52 -21.11
C GLN A 135 -34.96 -48.49 -21.74
N GLN A 136 -35.97 -48.94 -20.99
CA GLN A 136 -37.00 -49.84 -21.56
C GLN A 136 -37.93 -49.13 -22.56
N GLN A 137 -38.22 -47.84 -22.37
CA GLN A 137 -39.03 -47.11 -23.34
C GLN A 137 -38.32 -46.87 -24.68
N GLN A 138 -36.99 -46.68 -24.68
CA GLN A 138 -36.23 -46.50 -25.92
C GLN A 138 -36.16 -47.78 -26.77
N GLN A 139 -36.09 -48.97 -26.16
CA GLN A 139 -36.07 -50.23 -26.93
C GLN A 139 -37.42 -50.53 -27.60
N GLN A 140 -38.55 -50.15 -27.02
CA GLN A 140 -39.86 -50.33 -27.66
C GLN A 140 -40.06 -49.43 -28.88
N GLN A 141 -39.53 -48.20 -28.86
CA GLN A 141 -39.62 -47.31 -30.02
C GLN A 141 -38.73 -47.77 -31.19
N GLN A 142 -37.57 -48.39 -30.90
CA GLN A 142 -36.67 -48.88 -31.95
C GLN A 142 -37.22 -50.11 -32.71
N MET A 143 -38.06 -50.93 -32.05
CA MET A 143 -38.73 -52.08 -32.69
C MET A 143 -39.85 -51.67 -33.66
N GLN A 144 -40.51 -50.52 -33.45
CA GLN A 144 -41.57 -50.02 -34.34
C GLN A 144 -41.03 -49.35 -35.60
N GLN A 145 -39.83 -48.76 -35.56
CA GLN A 145 -39.23 -48.10 -36.73
C GLN A 145 -38.58 -49.08 -37.73
N ARG A 146 -38.41 -50.36 -37.36
CA ARG A 146 -37.81 -51.38 -38.25
C ARG A 146 -38.75 -51.91 -39.34
N HIS A 147 -40.02 -51.47 -39.36
CA HIS A 147 -41.01 -51.87 -40.39
C HIS A 147 -41.35 -50.77 -41.40
N ASN A 148 -40.70 -49.61 -41.39
CA ASN A 148 -40.99 -48.56 -42.35
C ASN A 148 -39.69 -47.91 -42.85
N SER A 149 -39.09 -48.53 -43.87
CA SER A 149 -38.01 -47.91 -44.65
C SER A 149 -38.17 -48.31 -46.11
N SER A 150 -38.89 -47.49 -46.84
CA SER A 150 -38.59 -47.25 -48.25
C SER A 150 -38.75 -45.78 -48.56
N ASN A 151 -37.66 -45.27 -49.12
CA ASN A 151 -37.53 -44.08 -49.94
C ASN A 151 -37.27 -42.72 -49.29
N ASN A 152 -36.00 -42.32 -49.55
CA ASN A 152 -35.52 -41.02 -49.99
C ASN A 152 -34.97 -40.04 -48.93
N ASN A 153 -33.64 -39.96 -48.96
CA ASN A 153 -32.78 -38.79 -48.70
C ASN A 153 -33.11 -37.64 -49.70
N PRO A 154 -32.55 -36.41 -49.61
CA PRO A 154 -31.38 -35.98 -48.81
C PRO A 154 -31.52 -34.58 -48.14
N GLU A 155 -30.38 -34.02 -47.72
CA GLU A 155 -30.02 -32.62 -47.38
C GLU A 155 -29.76 -32.41 -45.87
N GLU A 156 -28.48 -32.40 -45.44
CA GLU A 156 -27.49 -31.31 -45.49
C GLU A 156 -27.64 -30.38 -44.26
N GLU A 157 -26.77 -30.55 -43.25
CA GLU A 157 -26.12 -29.45 -42.53
C GLU A 157 -25.10 -29.95 -41.48
N MET A 158 -23.97 -29.26 -41.40
CA MET A 158 -22.86 -29.37 -40.46
C MET A 158 -22.35 -27.92 -40.24
N PRO A 159 -21.56 -27.59 -39.21
CA PRO A 159 -21.66 -27.81 -37.75
C PRO A 159 -21.60 -26.46 -36.97
N ALA A 160 -21.71 -26.46 -35.64
CA ALA A 160 -21.17 -25.35 -34.83
C ALA A 160 -20.59 -25.85 -33.50
N ALA A 161 -19.32 -25.51 -33.29
CA ALA A 161 -18.49 -25.92 -32.17
C ALA A 161 -18.83 -25.17 -30.86
N GLU A 162 -18.73 -25.92 -29.77
CA GLU A 162 -18.98 -25.52 -28.39
C GLU A 162 -17.77 -24.74 -27.84
N ILE A 163 -17.97 -23.46 -27.47
CA ILE A 163 -16.97 -22.63 -26.79
C ILE A 163 -17.23 -22.68 -25.27
N ILE A 164 -16.24 -23.16 -24.52
CA ILE A 164 -16.17 -23.17 -23.06
C ILE A 164 -15.73 -21.77 -22.56
N PRO A 165 -16.43 -21.15 -21.58
CA PRO A 165 -15.84 -20.07 -20.78
C PRO A 165 -15.25 -20.61 -19.47
N TRP A 166 -13.94 -20.48 -19.32
CA TRP A 166 -13.21 -20.66 -18.06
C TRP A 166 -12.86 -19.29 -17.46
N ALA A 167 -12.89 -19.25 -16.13
CA ALA A 167 -12.30 -18.26 -15.22
C ALA A 167 -12.91 -16.84 -15.14
N GLU A 168 -13.74 -16.64 -14.11
CA GLU A 168 -13.84 -15.37 -13.42
C GLU A 168 -12.77 -15.28 -12.31
N THR A 169 -11.81 -14.38 -12.49
CA THR A 169 -11.03 -13.78 -11.39
C THR A 169 -11.19 -12.26 -11.48
N PRO A 170 -11.69 -11.58 -10.44
CA PRO A 170 -11.66 -10.12 -10.43
C PRO A 170 -10.29 -9.60 -9.97
N GLN A 171 -9.55 -9.03 -10.94
CA GLN A 171 -8.46 -8.08 -10.73
C GLN A 171 -9.04 -6.75 -10.18
N CYS A 172 -8.64 -6.34 -8.98
CA CYS A 172 -8.79 -4.96 -8.51
C CYS A 172 -7.60 -4.13 -9.00
N GLN A 173 -7.82 -3.29 -10.02
CA GLN A 173 -6.90 -2.22 -10.45
C GLN A 173 -7.13 -0.94 -9.61
N PRO A 174 -6.09 -0.13 -9.35
CA PRO A 174 -6.22 1.11 -8.59
C PRO A 174 -6.51 2.28 -9.54
N THR A 175 -7.73 2.81 -9.51
CA THR A 175 -8.02 4.09 -10.16
C THR A 175 -8.72 5.04 -9.21
N ASN A 176 -8.21 6.27 -9.17
CA ASN A 176 -8.76 7.48 -8.54
C ASN A 176 -8.50 7.72 -7.03
N LEU A 177 -7.22 7.93 -6.68
CA LEU A 177 -6.85 8.68 -5.47
C LEU A 177 -7.01 10.22 -5.62
N ALA A 178 -7.40 10.73 -6.79
CA ALA A 178 -7.43 12.17 -7.06
C ALA A 178 -8.73 12.88 -6.62
N LEU A 179 -9.82 12.16 -6.34
CA LEU A 179 -11.11 12.77 -5.96
C LEU A 179 -11.38 12.79 -4.45
N PHE A 180 -10.66 12.00 -3.65
CA PHE A 180 -10.91 11.95 -2.20
C PHE A 180 -10.17 13.04 -1.39
N LEU A 181 -9.12 13.67 -1.95
CA LEU A 181 -8.39 14.75 -1.25
C LEU A 181 -9.01 16.15 -1.41
N ARG A 182 -10.00 16.35 -2.31
CA ARG A 182 -10.62 17.67 -2.49
C ARG A 182 -11.80 17.94 -1.55
N VAL A 183 -12.32 16.92 -0.85
CA VAL A 183 -13.42 17.09 0.12
C VAL A 183 -12.92 17.23 1.56
N ARG A 184 -11.67 16.83 1.87
CA ARG A 184 -11.15 16.89 3.25
C ARG A 184 -10.37 18.15 3.64
N VAL A 185 -10.04 19.02 2.68
CA VAL A 185 -9.32 20.29 2.94
C VAL A 185 -10.29 21.47 3.19
N LEU A 186 -11.57 21.36 2.83
CA LEU A 186 -12.56 22.45 2.99
C LEU A 186 -13.39 22.40 4.29
N ASN A 187 -13.05 21.55 5.27
CA ASN A 187 -13.76 21.49 6.57
C ASN A 187 -12.84 21.77 7.77
N PHE A 188 -11.67 22.38 7.55
CA PHE A 188 -10.78 22.80 8.63
C PHE A 188 -10.46 24.30 8.60
N LEU A 189 -11.29 25.11 7.92
CA LEU A 189 -11.15 26.56 7.91
C LEU A 189 -12.52 27.29 7.96
N GLU A 190 -13.41 26.79 8.82
CA GLU A 190 -14.51 27.56 9.44
C GLU A 190 -14.66 27.12 10.91
#